data_AF-A0A951WJ66-F1
#
_entry.id   AF-A0A951WJ66-F1
#
_cell.length_a   1.000
_cell.length_b   1.000
_cell.length_c   1.000
_cell.angle_alpha   90.00
_cell.angle_beta   90.00
_cell.angle_gamma   90.00
#
_symmetry.space_group_name_H-M   'P 1'
#
loop_
_entity.id
_entity.type
_entity.pdbx_description
1 polymer ?
#
loop_
_entity_poly.entity_id
_entity_poly.type
_entity_poly.pdbx_seq_one_letter_code
_entity_poly.pdbx_strand_id
1 'polypeptide(L)'
;MKRLLILGILIVFLSFLGQHLVKNSHPIVKTEISDRAVSVPIMVAINILGLQDLIVRWLWIRFDLDALSFVRNYHRLLPYLDLITRIKPDEFHAWGLKTYMRLLRYQREGDTPRMMEDLQKLKEAVLKYPKNWRGHYEVAWMYAIFYKQPENALPWAKEALMLDSNNETRELLNFVERLPRETLFNPKPWRLE
;
A
#
# COMPACT_ATOMS: atom_id res chain seq x y z
N MET A 1 -10.18 30.01 21.60
CA MET A 1 -10.22 28.99 22.68
C MET A 1 -10.75 27.62 22.26
N LYS A 2 -11.98 27.47 21.73
CA LYS A 2 -12.55 26.13 21.40
C LYS A 2 -11.69 25.26 20.48
N ARG A 3 -11.05 25.84 19.46
CA ARG A 3 -10.16 25.10 18.53
C ARG A 3 -8.88 24.56 19.19
N LEU A 4 -8.31 25.31 20.13
CA LEU A 4 -7.12 24.88 20.87
C LEU A 4 -7.42 23.75 21.85
N LEU A 5 -8.61 23.77 22.46
CA LEU A 5 -9.07 22.69 23.34
C LEU A 5 -9.27 21.38 22.54
N ILE A 6 -9.91 21.46 21.38
CA ILE A 6 -10.12 20.31 20.48
C ILE A 6 -8.77 19.75 20.03
N LEU A 7 -7.82 20.61 19.66
CA LEU A 7 -6.47 20.20 19.26
C LEU A 7 -5.72 19.52 20.41
N GLY A 8 -5.82 20.06 21.64
CA GLY A 8 -5.21 19.45 22.83
C GLY A 8 -5.78 18.06 23.13
N ILE A 9 -7.10 17.90 23.07
CA ILE A 9 -7.77 16.59 23.24
C ILE A 9 -7.33 15.63 22.13
N LEU A 10 -7.23 16.10 20.89
CA LEU A 10 -6.79 15.29 19.76
C LEU A 10 -5.34 14.80 19.94
N ILE A 11 -4.43 15.67 20.40
CA ILE A 11 -3.03 15.29 20.65
C ILE A 11 -2.93 14.26 21.78
N VAL A 12 -3.67 14.44 22.88
CA VAL A 12 -3.68 13.48 23.99
C VAL A 12 -4.27 12.15 23.53
N PHE A 13 -5.35 12.18 22.75
CA PHE A 13 -5.97 10.99 22.19
C PHE A 13 -5.06 10.25 21.22
N LEU A 14 -4.41 10.95 20.28
CA LEU A 14 -3.45 10.38 19.34
C LEU A 14 -2.21 9.82 20.06
N SER A 15 -1.77 10.46 21.13
CA SER A 15 -0.65 9.98 21.97
C SER A 15 -1.03 8.70 22.70
N PHE A 16 -2.24 8.65 23.28
CA PHE A 16 -2.78 7.46 23.92
C PHE A 16 -2.96 6.31 22.91
N LEU A 17 -3.50 6.63 21.73
CA LEU A 17 -3.70 5.66 20.65
C LEU A 17 -2.36 5.09 20.17
N GLY A 18 -1.34 5.94 19.99
CA GLY A 18 0.01 5.51 19.63
C GLY A 18 0.61 4.57 20.68
N GLN A 19 0.47 4.88 21.97
CA GLN A 19 0.96 4.00 23.05
C GLN A 19 0.21 2.68 23.10
N HIS A 20 -1.11 2.69 22.92
CA HIS A 20 -1.92 1.48 22.93
C HIS A 20 -1.64 0.57 21.73
N LEU A 21 -1.44 1.16 20.54
CA LEU A 21 -1.06 0.42 19.34
C LEU A 21 0.35 -0.18 19.48
N VAL A 22 1.32 0.59 19.99
CA VAL A 22 2.71 0.14 20.15
C VAL A 22 2.84 -0.95 21.22
N LYS A 23 2.21 -0.76 22.38
CA LYS A 23 2.30 -1.71 23.50
C LYS A 23 1.72 -3.08 23.17
N ASN A 24 0.79 -3.15 22.20
CA ASN A 24 0.18 -4.40 21.74
C ASN A 24 0.82 -4.97 20.46
N SER A 25 1.74 -4.24 19.83
CA SER A 25 2.29 -4.64 18.52
C SER A 25 3.46 -5.65 18.57
N HIS A 26 3.98 -6.05 19.73
CA HIS A 26 4.96 -7.14 19.86
C HIS A 26 4.69 -8.03 21.10
N PRO A 27 4.76 -9.38 21.02
CA PRO A 27 5.32 -10.19 19.95
C PRO A 27 4.29 -10.68 18.92
N ILE A 28 4.71 -10.54 17.68
CA ILE A 28 4.35 -11.21 16.42
C ILE A 28 3.37 -12.40 16.60
N VAL A 29 2.19 -12.30 15.96
CA VAL A 29 1.10 -13.30 15.87
C VAL A 29 0.16 -13.39 17.08
N LYS A 30 -0.80 -12.47 17.11
CA LYS A 30 -2.24 -12.75 17.30
C LYS A 30 -2.94 -11.40 17.22
N THR A 31 -3.77 -11.21 16.18
CA THR A 31 -5.14 -10.68 16.29
C THR A 31 -5.65 -10.18 14.93
N GLU A 32 -6.04 -11.10 14.06
CA GLU A 32 -6.93 -10.75 12.93
C GLU A 32 -8.37 -10.44 13.39
N ILE A 33 -8.71 -10.74 14.66
CA ILE A 33 -10.09 -10.76 15.16
C ILE A 33 -10.34 -9.78 16.33
N SER A 34 -9.31 -9.37 17.10
CA SER A 34 -9.52 -8.47 18.25
C SER A 34 -9.61 -6.97 17.90
N ASP A 35 -9.17 -6.55 16.71
CA ASP A 35 -9.07 -5.12 16.38
C ASP A 35 -10.33 -4.50 15.76
N ARG A 36 -11.29 -5.30 15.28
CA ARG A 36 -12.47 -4.76 14.57
C ARG A 36 -13.39 -3.93 15.46
N ALA A 37 -13.62 -4.32 16.71
CA ALA A 37 -14.57 -3.64 17.59
C ALA A 37 -14.05 -2.28 18.11
N VAL A 38 -12.75 -2.16 18.39
CA VAL A 38 -12.13 -0.91 18.86
C VAL A 38 -11.78 0.02 17.69
N SER A 39 -11.44 -0.53 16.52
CA SER A 39 -11.06 0.29 15.36
C SER A 39 -12.23 1.04 14.73
N VAL A 40 -13.44 0.48 14.66
CA VAL A 40 -14.56 1.13 13.93
C VAL A 40 -14.91 2.53 14.48
N PRO A 41 -15.13 2.74 15.79
CA PRO A 41 -15.44 4.08 16.31
C PRO A 41 -14.33 5.10 16.04
N ILE A 42 -13.07 4.69 16.17
CA ILE A 42 -11.90 5.54 15.88
C ILE A 42 -11.89 5.92 14.40
N MET A 43 -12.09 4.95 13.51
CA MET A 43 -12.11 5.16 12.07
C MET A 43 -13.26 6.09 11.65
N VAL A 44 -14.44 5.94 12.25
CA VAL A 44 -15.57 6.85 12.03
C VAL A 44 -15.21 8.27 12.47
N ALA A 45 -14.60 8.45 13.64
CA ALA A 45 -14.16 9.76 14.11
C ALA A 45 -13.11 10.40 13.19
N ILE A 46 -12.11 9.64 12.75
CA ILE A 46 -11.10 10.10 11.79
C ILE A 46 -11.77 10.57 10.50
N ASN A 47 -12.74 9.81 9.99
CA ASN A 47 -13.44 10.11 8.76
C ASN A 47 -14.33 11.37 8.89
N ILE A 48 -15.10 11.48 9.98
CA ILE A 48 -15.96 12.65 10.26
C ILE A 48 -15.13 13.93 10.39
N LEU A 49 -13.95 13.83 11.00
CA LEU A 49 -13.08 14.97 11.25
C LEU A 49 -12.14 15.29 10.07
N GLY A 50 -12.13 14.50 9.00
CA GLY A 50 -11.25 14.71 7.85
C GLY A 50 -9.76 14.56 8.19
N LEU A 51 -9.41 13.66 9.13
CA LEU A 51 -8.04 13.52 9.66
C LEU A 51 -7.21 12.45 8.95
N GLN A 52 -7.71 11.85 7.87
CA GLN A 52 -7.06 10.73 7.17
C GLN A 52 -5.66 11.13 6.71
N ASP A 53 -5.52 12.24 5.98
CA ASP A 53 -4.24 12.69 5.44
C ASP A 53 -3.22 13.01 6.53
N LEU A 54 -3.66 13.64 7.62
CA LEU A 54 -2.81 13.96 8.75
C LEU A 54 -2.27 12.69 9.41
N ILE A 55 -3.14 11.71 9.65
CA ILE A 55 -2.77 10.46 10.31
C ILE A 55 -1.89 9.62 9.39
N VAL A 56 -2.22 9.51 8.11
CA VAL A 56 -1.39 8.82 7.13
C VAL A 56 -0.01 9.45 7.06
N ARG A 57 0.10 10.77 6.93
CA ARG A 57 1.39 11.48 6.94
C ARG A 57 2.17 11.26 8.24
N TRP A 58 1.49 11.30 9.39
CA TRP A 58 2.11 11.00 10.67
C TRP A 58 2.66 9.56 10.71
N LEU A 59 1.91 8.57 10.21
CA LEU A 59 2.35 7.18 10.13
C LEU A 59 3.59 7.02 9.23
N TRP A 60 3.58 7.66 8.04
CA TRP A 60 4.73 7.66 7.11
C TRP A 60 6.00 8.17 7.78
N ILE A 61 5.92 9.32 8.45
CA ILE A 61 7.06 9.96 9.12
C ILE A 61 7.50 9.18 10.36
N ARG A 62 6.55 8.77 11.22
CA ARG A 62 6.86 8.17 12.52
C ARG A 62 7.57 6.82 12.39
N PHE A 63 7.16 6.03 11.39
CA PHE A 63 7.67 4.68 11.18
C PHE A 63 8.70 4.60 10.07
N ASP A 64 9.02 5.73 9.43
CA ASP A 64 9.98 5.82 8.33
C ASP A 64 9.77 4.69 7.31
N LEU A 65 8.56 4.66 6.77
CA LEU A 65 8.11 3.52 5.93
C LEU A 65 8.97 3.39 4.66
N ASP A 66 9.53 4.49 4.18
CA ASP A 66 10.52 4.49 3.09
C ASP A 66 11.78 3.74 3.52
N ALA A 67 12.40 4.09 4.66
CA ALA A 67 13.56 3.34 5.15
C ALA A 67 13.26 1.85 5.39
N LEU A 68 12.09 1.54 5.96
CA LEU A 68 11.66 0.15 6.17
C LEU A 68 11.49 -0.61 4.85
N SER A 69 11.05 0.07 3.79
CA SER A 69 10.93 -0.51 2.45
C SER A 69 12.30 -0.83 1.86
N PHE A 70 13.29 0.06 2.02
CA PHE A 70 14.64 -0.13 1.51
C PHE A 70 15.33 -1.34 2.16
N VAL A 71 15.17 -1.52 3.47
CA VAL A 71 15.73 -2.67 4.20
C VAL A 71 14.91 -3.96 4.05
N ARG A 72 13.82 -3.92 3.27
CA ARG A 72 12.91 -5.06 3.03
C ARG A 72 12.41 -5.72 4.32
N ASN A 73 12.18 -4.94 5.38
CA ASN A 73 11.68 -5.46 6.65
C ASN A 73 10.15 -5.60 6.61
N TYR A 74 9.67 -6.57 5.83
CA TYR A 74 8.25 -6.79 5.59
C TYR A 74 7.45 -7.07 6.88
N HIS A 75 8.05 -7.69 7.89
CA HIS A 75 7.38 -7.96 9.17
C HIS A 75 6.98 -6.69 9.93
N ARG A 76 7.82 -5.65 9.88
CA ARG A 76 7.50 -4.36 10.52
C ARG A 76 6.67 -3.46 9.61
N LEU A 77 6.92 -3.48 8.31
CA LEU A 77 6.30 -2.57 7.35
C LEU A 77 4.82 -2.90 7.07
N LEU A 78 4.49 -4.19 6.85
CA LEU A 78 3.16 -4.59 6.39
C LEU A 78 2.01 -4.18 7.32
N PRO A 79 2.11 -4.32 8.66
CA PRO A 79 1.03 -3.88 9.55
C PRO A 79 0.68 -2.40 9.43
N TYR A 80 1.69 -1.54 9.21
CA TYR A 80 1.45 -0.10 9.04
C TYR A 80 0.83 0.23 7.69
N LEU A 81 1.24 -0.45 6.62
CA LEU A 81 0.60 -0.29 5.31
C LEU A 81 -0.84 -0.82 5.31
N ASP A 82 -1.11 -1.92 6.03
CA ASP A 82 -2.46 -2.42 6.27
C ASP A 82 -3.33 -1.40 7.02
N LEU A 83 -2.75 -0.71 8.00
CA LEU A 83 -3.43 0.38 8.71
C LEU A 83 -3.68 1.59 7.81
N ILE A 84 -2.70 2.04 7.03
CA ILE A 84 -2.84 3.17 6.10
C ILE A 84 -3.92 2.89 5.07
N THR A 85 -3.88 1.73 4.42
CA THR A 85 -4.89 1.34 3.40
C THR A 85 -6.29 1.15 3.98
N ARG A 86 -6.42 0.99 5.31
CA ARG A 86 -7.71 1.03 6.01
C ARG A 86 -8.17 2.46 6.28
N ILE A 87 -7.27 3.34 6.73
CA ILE A 87 -7.55 4.75 7.08
C ILE A 87 -7.88 5.57 5.83
N LYS A 88 -7.09 5.38 4.78
CA LYS A 88 -7.18 6.10 3.52
C LYS A 88 -7.14 5.09 2.38
N PRO A 89 -8.29 4.48 2.02
CA PRO A 89 -8.36 3.40 1.04
C PRO A 89 -7.99 3.83 -0.38
N ASP A 90 -7.96 5.12 -0.68
CA ASP A 90 -7.50 5.72 -1.94
C ASP A 90 -6.01 6.13 -1.92
N GLU A 91 -5.26 5.82 -0.85
CA GLU A 91 -3.81 6.02 -0.76
C GLU A 91 -3.07 4.92 -1.54
N PHE A 92 -3.05 5.03 -2.87
CA PHE A 92 -2.53 3.96 -3.72
C PHE A 92 -1.02 3.76 -3.63
N HIS A 93 -0.26 4.76 -3.18
CA HIS A 93 1.16 4.54 -2.91
C HIS A 93 1.36 3.47 -1.82
N ALA A 94 0.57 3.51 -0.75
CA ALA A 94 0.60 2.49 0.30
C ALA A 94 0.10 1.13 -0.19
N TRP A 95 -0.93 1.09 -1.05
CA TRP A 95 -1.41 -0.14 -1.68
C TRP A 95 -0.34 -0.80 -2.57
N GLY A 96 0.32 0.00 -3.41
CA GLY A 96 1.41 -0.45 -4.27
C GLY A 96 2.56 -1.03 -3.45
N LEU A 97 3.06 -0.26 -2.47
CA LEU A 97 4.14 -0.70 -1.59
C LEU A 97 3.78 -1.97 -0.81
N LYS A 98 2.56 -2.05 -0.28
CA LYS A 98 2.06 -3.24 0.43
C LYS A 98 2.05 -4.46 -0.47
N THR A 99 1.51 -4.31 -1.68
CA THR A 99 1.44 -5.39 -2.67
C THR A 99 2.85 -5.85 -3.04
N TYR A 100 3.74 -4.92 -3.41
CA TYR A 100 5.15 -5.16 -3.70
C TYR A 100 5.83 -6.00 -2.62
N MET A 101 5.68 -5.60 -1.35
CA MET A 101 6.34 -6.27 -0.23
C MET A 101 5.81 -7.69 0.00
N ARG A 102 4.51 -7.91 -0.20
CA ARG A 102 3.92 -9.26 -0.12
C ARG A 102 4.33 -10.12 -1.30
N LEU A 103 4.39 -9.56 -2.52
CA LEU A 103 4.89 -10.28 -3.70
C LEU A 103 6.33 -10.74 -3.52
N LEU A 104 7.22 -9.87 -3.02
CA LEU A 104 8.61 -10.27 -2.71
C LEU A 104 8.69 -11.41 -1.69
N ARG A 105 7.82 -11.38 -0.67
CA ARG A 105 7.75 -12.45 0.33
C ARG A 105 7.29 -13.76 -0.31
N TYR A 106 6.15 -13.74 -1.01
CA TYR A 106 5.58 -14.94 -1.63
C TYR A 106 6.47 -15.52 -2.73
N GLN A 107 7.19 -14.67 -3.47
CA GLN A 107 8.17 -15.12 -4.45
C GLN A 107 9.29 -15.95 -3.81
N ARG A 108 9.77 -15.56 -2.62
CA ARG A 108 10.76 -16.36 -1.85
C ARG A 108 10.18 -17.66 -1.32
N GLU A 109 8.89 -17.63 -0.96
CA GLU A 109 8.15 -18.80 -0.49
C GLU A 109 7.72 -19.74 -1.64
N GLY A 110 7.82 -19.30 -2.90
CA GLY A 110 7.31 -20.03 -4.07
C GLY A 110 5.78 -20.06 -4.18
N ASP A 111 5.08 -19.15 -3.48
CA ASP A 111 3.61 -19.14 -3.38
C ASP A 111 2.97 -18.24 -4.46
N THR A 112 3.04 -18.70 -5.70
CA THR A 112 2.44 -17.98 -6.86
C THR A 112 0.93 -17.72 -6.71
N PRO A 113 0.10 -18.64 -6.19
CA PRO A 113 -1.32 -18.37 -5.97
C PRO A 113 -1.58 -17.13 -5.09
N ARG A 114 -0.86 -16.99 -3.97
CA ARG A 114 -1.01 -15.80 -3.11
C ARG A 114 -0.52 -14.51 -3.75
N MET A 115 0.51 -14.60 -4.60
CA MET A 115 0.96 -13.45 -5.39
C MET A 115 -0.19 -12.90 -6.25
N MET A 116 -0.88 -13.79 -6.97
CA MET A 116 -1.99 -13.42 -7.84
C MET A 116 -3.19 -12.88 -7.06
N GLU A 117 -3.48 -13.48 -5.90
CA GLU A 117 -4.55 -13.02 -5.01
C GLU A 117 -4.32 -11.56 -4.55
N ASP A 118 -3.09 -11.22 -4.15
CA ASP A 118 -2.79 -9.86 -3.68
C ASP A 118 -2.77 -8.82 -4.80
N LEU A 119 -2.32 -9.18 -6.01
CA LEU A 119 -2.49 -8.31 -7.17
C LEU A 119 -3.98 -8.09 -7.48
N GLN A 120 -4.81 -9.12 -7.34
CA GLN A 120 -6.25 -9.01 -7.56
C GLN A 120 -6.91 -8.06 -6.53
N LYS A 121 -6.50 -8.11 -5.26
CA LYS A 121 -6.96 -7.14 -4.23
C LYS A 121 -6.57 -5.70 -4.58
N LEU A 122 -5.36 -5.48 -5.09
CA LEU A 122 -4.94 -4.15 -5.57
C LEU A 122 -5.86 -3.67 -6.70
N LYS A 123 -6.11 -4.50 -7.71
CA LYS A 123 -7.02 -4.18 -8.82
C LYS A 123 -8.42 -3.84 -8.34
N GLU A 124 -8.97 -4.62 -7.40
CA GLU A 124 -10.29 -4.35 -6.81
C GLU A 124 -10.32 -3.01 -6.06
N ALA A 125 -9.22 -2.62 -5.40
CA ALA A 125 -9.12 -1.30 -4.80
C ALA A 125 -9.15 -0.20 -5.88
N VAL A 126 -8.38 -0.34 -6.98
CA VAL A 126 -8.38 0.63 -8.08
C VAL A 126 -9.76 0.80 -8.69
N LEU A 127 -10.50 -0.30 -8.89
CA LEU A 127 -11.86 -0.26 -9.44
C LEU A 127 -12.86 0.48 -8.54
N LYS A 128 -12.61 0.59 -7.23
CA LYS A 128 -13.42 1.42 -6.33
C LYS A 128 -13.13 2.91 -6.46
N TYR A 129 -11.94 3.26 -6.96
CA TYR A 129 -11.47 4.64 -7.12
C TYR A 129 -10.94 4.87 -8.55
N PRO A 130 -11.77 4.70 -9.59
CA PRO A 130 -11.29 4.59 -10.97
C PRO A 130 -10.64 5.87 -11.51
N LYS A 131 -10.87 7.02 -10.88
CA LYS A 131 -10.26 8.32 -11.26
C LYS A 131 -8.89 8.57 -10.62
N ASN A 132 -8.41 7.66 -9.78
CA ASN A 132 -7.12 7.82 -9.13
C ASN A 132 -6.02 7.22 -10.00
N TRP A 133 -5.26 8.08 -10.70
CA TRP A 133 -4.19 7.65 -11.61
C TRP A 133 -3.15 6.76 -10.93
N ARG A 134 -2.86 7.02 -9.64
CA ARG A 134 -1.84 6.27 -8.89
C ARG A 134 -2.24 4.82 -8.73
N GLY A 135 -3.53 4.52 -8.58
CA GLY A 135 -4.01 3.15 -8.53
C GLY A 135 -3.68 2.37 -9.80
N HIS A 136 -4.01 2.95 -10.96
CA HIS A 136 -3.69 2.35 -12.26
C HIS A 136 -2.17 2.20 -12.47
N TYR A 137 -1.40 3.21 -12.07
CA TYR A 137 0.07 3.18 -12.10
C TYR A 137 0.62 1.98 -11.32
N GLU A 138 0.16 1.74 -10.09
CA GLU A 138 0.68 0.67 -9.25
C GLU A 138 0.33 -0.72 -9.81
N VAL A 139 -0.87 -0.90 -10.38
CA VAL A 139 -1.23 -2.15 -11.04
C VAL A 139 -0.34 -2.42 -12.26
N ALA A 140 -0.14 -1.40 -13.11
CA ALA A 140 0.75 -1.48 -14.26
C ALA A 140 2.19 -1.82 -13.83
N TRP A 141 2.69 -1.17 -12.79
CA TRP A 141 4.01 -1.43 -12.23
C TRP A 141 4.15 -2.88 -11.77
N MET A 142 3.16 -3.44 -11.05
CA MET A 142 3.21 -4.85 -10.63
C MET A 142 3.28 -5.80 -11.83
N TYR A 143 2.41 -5.62 -12.83
CA TYR A 143 2.44 -6.45 -14.05
C TYR A 143 3.77 -6.34 -14.80
N ALA A 144 4.29 -5.13 -14.96
CA ALA A 144 5.50 -4.86 -15.73
C ALA A 144 6.78 -5.36 -15.02
N ILE A 145 6.90 -5.11 -13.72
CA ILE A 145 8.14 -5.34 -12.97
C ILE A 145 8.19 -6.73 -12.37
N PHE A 146 7.12 -7.18 -11.69
CA PHE A 146 7.11 -8.49 -11.02
C PHE A 146 6.76 -9.61 -11.97
N TYR A 147 5.67 -9.44 -12.71
CA TYR A 147 5.15 -10.51 -13.57
C TYR A 147 5.80 -10.52 -14.95
N LYS A 148 6.49 -9.44 -15.35
CA LYS A 148 7.08 -9.29 -16.69
C LYS A 148 6.06 -9.54 -17.81
N GLN A 149 4.83 -9.06 -17.60
CA GLN A 149 3.69 -9.20 -18.52
C GLN A 149 3.33 -7.82 -19.10
N PRO A 150 4.08 -7.32 -20.10
CA PRO A 150 3.82 -5.99 -20.66
C PRO A 150 2.44 -5.86 -21.29
N GLU A 151 1.89 -6.93 -21.88
CA GLU A 151 0.54 -6.98 -22.43
C GLU A 151 -0.54 -6.68 -21.37
N ASN A 152 -0.34 -7.18 -20.15
CA ASN A 152 -1.25 -6.91 -19.04
C ASN A 152 -0.98 -5.55 -18.40
N ALA A 153 0.27 -5.07 -18.39
CA ALA A 153 0.63 -3.77 -17.82
C ALA A 153 0.17 -2.57 -18.67
N LEU A 154 0.25 -2.69 -20.00
CA LEU A 154 0.02 -1.61 -20.95
C LEU A 154 -1.35 -0.91 -20.81
N PRO A 155 -2.50 -1.60 -20.70
CA PRO A 155 -3.78 -0.91 -20.55
C PRO A 155 -3.83 -0.07 -19.28
N TRP A 156 -3.29 -0.56 -18.17
CA TRP A 156 -3.25 0.18 -16.90
C TRP A 156 -2.29 1.39 -16.98
N ALA A 157 -1.14 1.25 -17.64
CA ALA A 157 -0.21 2.36 -17.83
C ALA A 157 -0.82 3.48 -18.68
N LYS A 158 -1.55 3.12 -19.74
CA LYS A 158 -2.28 4.09 -20.58
C LYS A 158 -3.38 4.81 -19.79
N GLU A 159 -4.15 4.07 -19.00
CA GLU A 159 -5.19 4.67 -18.14
C GLU A 159 -4.60 5.64 -17.13
N ALA A 160 -3.49 5.27 -16.46
CA ALA A 160 -2.77 6.15 -15.56
C ALA A 160 -2.33 7.46 -16.25
N LEU A 161 -1.75 7.36 -17.45
CA LEU A 161 -1.31 8.51 -18.24
C LEU A 161 -2.47 9.41 -18.68
N MET A 162 -3.61 8.82 -19.08
CA MET A 162 -4.81 9.56 -19.46
C MET A 162 -5.41 10.33 -18.27
N LEU A 163 -5.38 9.75 -17.08
CA LEU A 163 -5.88 10.39 -15.86
C LEU A 163 -4.93 11.49 -15.35
N ASP A 164 -3.61 11.27 -15.44
CA ASP A 164 -2.60 12.27 -15.09
C ASP A 164 -1.34 12.10 -15.97
N SER A 165 -1.07 13.09 -16.81
CA SER A 165 0.09 13.12 -17.72
C SER A 165 1.37 13.69 -17.08
N ASN A 166 1.64 13.33 -15.83
CA ASN A 166 2.85 13.70 -15.12
C ASN A 166 4.11 12.94 -15.62
N ASN A 167 5.25 13.15 -14.97
CA ASN A 167 6.50 12.51 -15.38
C ASN A 167 6.50 10.99 -15.13
N GLU A 168 5.98 10.56 -13.97
CA GLU A 168 6.00 9.15 -13.57
C GLU A 168 5.14 8.28 -14.50
N THR A 169 3.95 8.74 -14.86
CA THR A 169 3.06 7.98 -15.77
C THR A 169 3.62 7.88 -17.18
N ARG A 170 4.30 8.93 -17.67
CA ARG A 170 5.03 8.89 -18.95
C ARG A 170 6.20 7.92 -18.91
N GLU A 171 7.01 7.95 -17.86
CA GLU A 171 8.13 7.03 -17.69
C GLU A 171 7.67 5.58 -17.58
N LEU A 172 6.60 5.32 -16.84
CA LEU A 172 6.00 3.99 -16.74
C LEU A 172 5.53 3.50 -18.10
N LEU A 173 4.79 4.31 -18.88
CA LEU A 173 4.32 3.88 -20.21
C LEU A 173 5.51 3.56 -21.13
N ASN A 174 6.50 4.47 -21.20
CA ASN A 174 7.71 4.27 -21.98
C ASN A 174 8.46 3.00 -21.56
N PHE A 175 8.52 2.73 -20.26
CA PHE A 175 9.13 1.52 -19.73
C PHE A 175 8.37 0.27 -20.18
N VAL A 176 7.05 0.23 -20.02
CA VAL A 176 6.20 -0.91 -20.40
C VAL A 176 6.28 -1.19 -21.90
N GLU A 177 6.27 -0.16 -22.75
CA GLU A 177 6.35 -0.31 -24.20
C GLU A 177 7.68 -0.88 -24.69
N ARG A 178 8.76 -0.71 -23.91
CA ARG A 178 10.10 -1.22 -24.22
C ARG A 178 10.35 -2.62 -23.70
N LEU A 179 9.47 -3.17 -22.86
CA LEU A 179 9.64 -4.53 -22.37
C LEU A 179 9.45 -5.55 -23.50
N PRO A 180 10.27 -6.61 -23.57
CA PRO A 180 10.10 -7.65 -24.59
C PRO A 180 8.76 -8.36 -24.39
N ARG A 181 8.01 -8.59 -25.47
CA ARG A 181 6.71 -9.31 -25.39
C ARG A 181 6.86 -10.80 -25.14
N GLU A 182 8.06 -11.34 -25.36
CA GLU A 182 8.37 -12.76 -25.22
C GLU A 182 8.85 -13.15 -23.81
N THR A 183 8.79 -12.23 -22.83
CA THR A 183 9.14 -12.57 -21.44
C THR A 183 8.03 -13.43 -20.83
N LEU A 184 8.09 -14.73 -21.09
CA LEU A 184 7.35 -15.71 -20.30
C LEU A 184 7.80 -15.58 -18.84
N PHE A 185 6.86 -15.26 -17.96
CA PHE A 185 7.06 -15.35 -16.53
C PHE A 185 7.54 -16.77 -16.20
N ASN A 186 8.85 -16.91 -15.94
CA ASN A 186 9.42 -18.13 -15.42
C ASN A 186 9.53 -17.95 -13.90
N PRO A 187 8.60 -18.50 -13.09
CA PRO A 187 8.60 -18.35 -11.64
C PRO A 187 9.78 -19.03 -10.94
N LYS A 188 10.83 -19.45 -11.67
CA LYS A 188 12.05 -19.97 -11.06
C LYS A 188 12.48 -18.97 -9.98
N PRO A 189 12.62 -19.44 -8.71
CA PRO A 189 13.04 -18.57 -7.64
C PRO A 189 14.39 -18.00 -8.04
N TRP A 190 14.47 -16.68 -8.16
CA TRP A 190 15.75 -15.99 -8.28
C TRP A 190 16.52 -16.36 -7.02
N ARG A 191 17.41 -17.36 -7.12
CA ARG A 191 18.44 -17.55 -6.12
C ARG A 191 19.33 -16.32 -6.27
N LEU A 192 19.27 -15.44 -5.28
CA LEU A 192 20.32 -14.45 -5.10
C LEU A 192 21.56 -15.27 -4.75
N GLU A 193 22.40 -15.53 -5.75
CA GLU A 193 23.81 -15.86 -5.51
C GLU A 193 24.53 -14.65 -4.91
#